data_AF-A0A957EF79-F1
#
_entry.id   AF-A0A957EF79-F1
#
_cell.length_a   1.000
_cell.length_b   1.000
_cell.length_c   1.000
_cell.angle_alpha   90.00
_cell.angle_beta   90.00
_cell.angle_gamma   90.00
#
_symmetry.space_group_name_H-M   'P 1'
#
loop_
_entity.id
_entity.type
_entity.pdbx_description
1 polymer ?
#
loop_
_entity_poly.entity_id
_entity_poly.type
_entity_poly.pdbx_seq_one_letter_code
_entity_poly.pdbx_strand_id
1 'polypeptide(L)' 'MTSDTLIGRQFGNFRLERLLGQGGAAQVYYGWDVSLERPVALKVLDA' A
#
# COMPACT_ATOMS: atom_id res chain seq x y z
N MET A 1 -9.05 -6.02 16.38
CA MET A 1 -9.03 -5.90 14.91
C MET A 1 -8.52 -4.51 14.59
N THR A 2 -7.21 -4.35 14.41
CA THR A 2 -6.63 -3.04 14.06
C THR A 2 -6.86 -2.80 12.58
N SER A 3 -7.79 -1.89 12.27
CA SER A 3 -7.98 -1.40 10.90
C SER A 3 -6.71 -0.68 10.45
N ASP A 4 -6.10 -1.16 9.38
CA ASP A 4 -4.92 -0.53 8.79
C ASP A 4 -5.30 0.83 8.18
N THR A 5 -4.77 1.90 8.76
CA THR A 5 -5.12 3.28 8.38
C THR A 5 -4.63 3.69 7.01
N LEU A 6 -3.74 2.90 6.38
CA LEU A 6 -3.19 3.20 5.06
C LEU A 6 -4.08 2.67 3.93
N ILE A 7 -4.90 1.65 4.19
CA ILE A 7 -5.81 1.10 3.18
C ILE A 7 -6.85 2.15 2.78
N GLY A 8 -7.06 2.30 1.47
CA GLY A 8 -7.95 3.29 0.88
C GLY A 8 -7.33 4.68 0.70
N ARG A 9 -6.14 4.94 1.27
CA ARG A 9 -5.42 6.20 1.06
C ARG A 9 -4.70 6.22 -0.29
N GLN A 10 -4.55 7.43 -0.80
CA GLN A 10 -3.77 7.73 -1.99
C GLN A 10 -2.47 8.45 -1.62
N PHE A 11 -1.36 7.98 -2.15
CA PHE A 11 -0.02 8.54 -2.01
C PHE A 11 0.50 8.87 -3.41
N GLY A 12 0.42 10.15 -3.81
CA GLY A 12 0.69 10.54 -5.19
C GLY A 12 -0.25 9.83 -6.16
N ASN A 13 0.30 9.03 -7.07
CA ASN A 13 -0.46 8.29 -8.08
C ASN A 13 -0.87 6.87 -7.63
N PHE A 14 -0.60 6.51 -6.38
CA PHE A 14 -0.82 5.15 -5.91
C PHE A 14 -1.91 5.11 -4.85
N ARG A 15 -2.93 4.28 -5.07
CA ARG A 15 -3.96 3.98 -4.07
C ARG A 15 -3.68 2.63 -3.43
N LEU A 16 -3.64 2.56 -2.10
CA LEU A 16 -3.48 1.28 -1.38
C LEU A 16 -4.85 0.62 -1.22
N GLU A 17 -4.95 -0.68 -1.50
CA GLU A 17 -6.24 -1.40 -1.42
C GLU A 17 -6.23 -2.54 -0.41
N ARG A 18 -5.11 -3.25 -0.22
CA ARG A 18 -4.97 -4.24 0.85
C ARG A 18 -3.52 -4.53 1.22
N LEU A 19 -3.29 -4.99 2.44
CA LEU A 19 -2.01 -5.53 2.87
C LEU A 19 -1.74 -6.88 2.15
N LEU A 20 -0.54 -7.04 1.61
CA LEU A 20 -0.03 -8.31 1.04
C LEU A 20 0.83 -9.07 2.05
N GLY A 21 1.58 -8.35 2.88
CA GLY A 21 2.40 -8.94 3.92
C GLY A 21 3.14 -7.89 4.73
N GLN A 22 3.64 -8.31 5.88
CA GLN A 22 4.43 -7.48 6.79
C GLN A 22 5.63 -8.30 7.25
N GLY A 23 6.79 -7.65 7.38
CA GLY A 23 8.00 -8.29 7.91
C GLY A 23 9.16 -7.32 8.06
N GLY A 24 10.01 -7.56 9.05
CA GLY A 24 11.10 -6.64 9.39
C GLY A 24 10.56 -5.28 9.79
N ALA A 25 11.06 -4.21 9.14
CA ALA A 25 10.68 -2.80 9.35
C ALA A 25 9.78 -2.25 8.24
N ALA A 26 8.98 -3.11 7.58
CA ALA A 26 8.17 -2.70 6.44
C ALA A 26 6.87 -3.49 6.27
N GLN A 27 5.93 -2.83 5.62
CA GLN A 27 4.64 -3.37 5.19
C GLN A 27 4.56 -3.31 3.65
N VAL A 28 4.02 -4.36 3.03
CA VAL A 28 3.83 -4.43 1.58
C VAL A 28 2.34 -4.45 1.28
N TYR A 29 1.88 -3.52 0.46
CA TYR A 29 0.50 -3.36 0.05
C TYR A 29 0.32 -3.67 -1.43
N TYR A 30 -0.83 -4.25 -1.76
CA TYR A 30 -1.37 -4.20 -3.10
C TYR A 30 -2.01 -2.82 -3.29
N GLY A 31 -1.70 -2.19 -4.42
CA GLY A 31 -2.29 -0.91 -4.80
C GLY A 31 -2.48 -0.78 -6.29
N TRP A 32 -3.08 0.34 -6.67
CA TRP A 32 -3.36 0.74 -8.05
C TRP A 32 -2.57 1.99 -8.40
N ASP A 33 -1.81 1.94 -9.48
CA ASP A 33 -1.21 3.12 -10.10
C ASP A 33 -2.25 3.77 -11.02
N VAL A 34 -2.78 4.94 -10.63
CA VAL A 34 -3.82 5.64 -11.40
C VAL A 34 -3.29 6.29 -12.68
N SER A 35 -1.97 6.48 -12.80
CA SER A 35 -1.36 7.07 -14.01
C SER A 35 -1.06 6.03 -15.07
N LEU A 36 -0.64 4.83 -14.64
CA LEU A 36 -0.30 3.72 -15.54
C LEU A 36 -1.41 2.65 -15.63
N GLU A 37 -2.51 2.84 -14.91
CA GLU A 37 -3.69 1.96 -14.89
C GLU A 37 -3.35 0.49 -14.69
N ARG A 38 -2.51 0.20 -13.69
CA ARG A 38 -2.03 -1.16 -13.43
C ARG A 38 -1.89 -1.47 -11.93
N PRO A 39 -1.97 -2.75 -11.53
CA PRO A 39 -1.68 -3.16 -10.18
C PRO A 39 -0.19 -3.03 -9.86
N VAL A 40 0.12 -2.65 -8.62
CA VAL A 40 1.49 -2.51 -8.11
C VAL A 40 1.61 -3.02 -6.67
N ALA A 41 2.83 -3.39 -6.27
CA ALA A 41 3.17 -3.64 -4.88
C ALA A 41 3.90 -2.42 -4.29
N LEU A 42 3.38 -1.86 -3.21
CA LEU A 42 3.98 -0.72 -2.51
C LEU A 42 4.61 -1.18 -1.20
N LYS A 43 5.92 -0.98 -1.03
CA LYS A 43 6.62 -1.23 0.23
C LYS A 43 6.71 0.06 1.03
N VAL A 44 6.01 0.12 2.14
CA VAL A 44 6.03 1.23 3.11
C VAL A 44 7.01 0.87 4.21
N LEU A 45 7.96 1.76 4.49
CA LEU A 45 8.93 1.61 5.57
C LEU A 45 8.40 2.31 6.81
N ASP A 46 8.67 1.72 7.98
CA ASP A 46 8.42 2.41 9.24
C ASP A 46 9.43 3.56 9.42
N ALA A 47 9.01 4.66 10.03
CA ALA A 47 9.83 5.84 10.28
C ALA A 47 10.81 5.66 11.45
#